data_AF-A0A6A3SPX3-F1
#
_entry.id   AF-A0A6A3SPX3-F1
#
_cell.length_a   1.000
_cell.length_b   1.000
_cell.length_c   1.000
_cell.angle_alpha   90.00
_cell.angle_beta   90.00
_cell.angle_gamma   90.00
#
_symmetry.space_group_name_H-M   'P 1'
#
loop_
_entity.id
_entity.type
_entity.pdbx_description
1 polymer ?
#
loop_
_entity_poly.entity_id
_entity_poly.type
_entity_poly.pdbx_seq_one_letter_code
_entity_poly.pdbx_strand_id
1 'polypeptide(L)'
;MAWQKAVKPSLLTFLELKKHLIVPVAFVVPHGDEAWPRVAWGYPLGKHAMWLRKKWREGGDRIDPTQRKELDEMPFAWDPIQYKWDRFVLPALRRFYELNGHTDVAREFVIPKTSAEWPEHLWGQRLGFKVMNIRKRGDFAKQVEADKDELERVHFCHDSTLYERNWREKVIPALRVFRQEFGHCNVSSGFTVPSHLPWPEAAWEMNLGYIVQMTRGGSISGNQHKRELEELGFVWDFYEFEWSERIMPALETFHRLEGHCRVPKSFVVPSDDNWLKVSWGLKLGNVVSGIRSKGSYSTQISRDKTRLEELGFVWDFYEFEWSERIMPALETFHRLEGHCRVPNSFVVPSDDNWLKVSWDLKLGNVVRGIRSKGSYSTQISRDKTRLEELGFVWDFYEFEWSERIMPALETFHRLEGHCRVPNSFVVPSDDNWLKVSWDLKLGNVVRGIRSKGSYSTQISRDKTRLEELGFVWDFNEYEWSERVMPALESFHRLEGHCRVPKSFVVPSDENWPIALWGLKIGNVVSGIRSKGCYSTQISRNRTRLEELGFQFRKP
;
A
#
# COMPACT_ATOMS: atom_id res chain seq x y z
N MET A 1 33.81 -34.90 -72.02
CA MET A 1 32.94 -33.85 -72.58
C MET A 1 31.92 -33.26 -71.60
N ALA A 2 31.33 -34.03 -70.67
CA ALA A 2 30.27 -33.53 -69.79
C ALA A 2 30.72 -32.45 -68.77
N TRP A 3 31.98 -32.50 -68.32
CA TRP A 3 32.53 -31.56 -67.34
C TRP A 3 32.52 -30.09 -67.80
N GLN A 4 33.20 -29.79 -68.92
CA GLN A 4 33.32 -28.42 -69.44
C GLN A 4 32.01 -27.87 -70.01
N LYS A 5 31.12 -28.74 -70.51
CA LYS A 5 29.87 -28.30 -71.16
C LYS A 5 28.69 -28.19 -70.19
N ALA A 6 28.61 -29.05 -69.17
CA ALA A 6 27.46 -29.12 -68.27
C ALA A 6 27.83 -28.86 -66.81
N VAL A 7 28.78 -29.63 -66.24
CA VAL A 7 29.03 -29.62 -64.78
C VAL A 7 29.66 -28.31 -64.30
N LYS A 8 30.80 -27.90 -64.87
CA LYS A 8 31.50 -26.66 -64.47
C LYS A 8 30.64 -25.42 -64.69
N PRO A 9 30.00 -25.22 -65.86
CA PRO A 9 29.08 -24.09 -66.04
C PRO A 9 27.91 -24.11 -65.06
N SER A 10 27.31 -25.27 -64.76
CA SER A 10 26.25 -25.35 -63.74
C SER A 10 26.74 -25.05 -62.32
N LEU A 11 27.98 -25.40 -61.95
CA LEU A 11 28.55 -25.00 -60.66
C LEU A 11 28.77 -23.49 -60.59
N LEU A 12 29.27 -22.87 -61.67
CA LEU A 12 29.45 -21.41 -61.72
C LEU A 12 28.11 -20.67 -61.62
N THR A 13 27.08 -21.10 -62.38
CA THR A 13 25.71 -20.58 -62.22
C THR A 13 25.20 -20.77 -60.79
N PHE A 14 25.41 -21.95 -60.19
CA PHE A 14 25.00 -22.19 -58.80
C PHE A 14 25.71 -21.24 -57.84
N LEU A 15 27.01 -21.01 -58.00
CA LEU A 15 27.80 -20.08 -57.20
C LEU A 15 27.31 -18.65 -57.37
N GLU A 16 27.00 -18.21 -58.58
CA GLU A 16 26.49 -16.87 -58.85
C GLU A 16 25.12 -16.61 -58.20
N LEU A 17 24.21 -17.59 -58.31
CA LEU A 17 22.84 -17.49 -57.78
C LEU A 17 22.77 -17.70 -56.26
N LYS A 18 23.56 -18.63 -55.71
CA LYS A 18 23.52 -19.02 -54.29
C LYS A 18 24.63 -18.42 -53.46
N LYS A 19 25.62 -17.76 -54.08
CA LYS A 19 26.82 -17.16 -53.44
C LYS A 19 27.70 -18.16 -52.68
N HIS A 20 27.49 -19.47 -52.86
CA HIS A 20 28.27 -20.56 -52.28
C HIS A 20 28.15 -21.87 -53.10
N LEU A 21 29.10 -22.80 -52.97
CA LEU A 21 29.10 -24.11 -53.66
C LEU A 21 28.76 -25.29 -52.73
N ILE A 22 27.75 -25.11 -51.89
CA ILE A 22 27.17 -26.21 -51.12
C ILE A 22 25.94 -26.72 -51.87
N VAL A 23 26.19 -27.48 -52.93
CA VAL A 23 25.12 -28.06 -53.74
C VAL A 23 24.39 -29.16 -52.92
N PRO A 24 23.07 -29.02 -52.66
CA PRO A 24 22.28 -30.05 -51.98
C PRO A 24 22.25 -31.34 -52.81
N VAL A 25 22.26 -32.50 -52.15
CA VAL A 25 22.27 -33.81 -52.85
C VAL A 25 21.08 -33.98 -53.80
N ALA A 26 19.91 -33.48 -53.39
CA ALA A 26 18.68 -33.53 -54.17
C ALA A 26 18.61 -32.49 -55.30
N PHE A 27 19.59 -31.58 -55.39
CA PHE A 27 19.56 -30.52 -56.40
C PHE A 27 19.75 -31.10 -57.80
N VAL A 28 18.76 -30.82 -58.64
CA VAL A 28 18.75 -31.10 -60.08
C VAL A 28 18.62 -29.76 -60.78
N VAL A 29 19.41 -29.55 -61.83
CA VAL A 29 19.35 -28.31 -62.62
C VAL A 29 17.93 -28.16 -63.20
N PRO A 30 17.24 -27.03 -62.94
CA PRO A 30 15.87 -26.83 -63.41
C PRO A 30 15.74 -26.92 -64.93
N HIS A 31 14.64 -27.48 -65.41
CA HIS A 31 14.29 -27.44 -66.83
C HIS A 31 13.68 -26.08 -67.20
N GLY A 32 14.08 -25.52 -68.33
CA GLY A 32 13.48 -24.29 -68.88
C GLY A 32 13.96 -22.99 -68.24
N ASP A 33 14.87 -23.05 -67.26
CA ASP A 33 15.48 -21.86 -66.65
C ASP A 33 16.72 -21.45 -67.44
N GLU A 34 16.65 -20.28 -68.09
CA GLU A 34 17.71 -19.74 -68.95
C GLU A 34 18.97 -19.32 -68.17
N ALA A 35 18.90 -19.18 -66.84
CA ALA A 35 20.08 -18.95 -66.02
C ALA A 35 21.05 -20.16 -66.05
N TRP A 36 20.54 -21.36 -66.37
CA TRP A 36 21.32 -22.60 -66.39
C TRP A 36 21.69 -23.04 -67.82
N PRO A 37 22.84 -23.70 -68.01
CA PRO A 37 23.22 -24.26 -69.30
C PRO A 37 22.15 -25.26 -69.79
N ARG A 38 21.63 -25.06 -71.01
CA ARG A 38 20.58 -25.93 -71.59
C ARG A 38 20.97 -27.41 -71.61
N VAL A 39 22.25 -27.69 -71.87
CA VAL A 39 22.82 -29.05 -71.87
C VAL A 39 22.85 -29.70 -70.48
N ALA A 40 22.65 -28.92 -69.42
CA ALA A 40 22.64 -29.39 -68.05
C ALA A 40 21.22 -29.46 -67.46
N TRP A 41 20.16 -29.05 -68.18
CA TRP A 41 18.78 -29.17 -67.68
C TRP A 41 18.43 -30.62 -67.32
N GLY A 42 17.90 -30.84 -66.13
CA GLY A 42 17.64 -32.18 -65.59
C GLY A 42 18.87 -32.90 -65.04
N TYR A 43 20.06 -32.30 -65.11
CA TYR A 43 21.29 -32.90 -64.60
C TYR A 43 21.29 -32.96 -63.06
N PRO A 44 21.55 -34.11 -62.44
CA PRO A 44 21.59 -34.26 -60.99
C PRO A 44 22.91 -33.73 -60.40
N LEU A 45 23.12 -32.42 -60.49
CA LEU A 45 24.32 -31.72 -60.04
C LEU A 45 24.63 -32.00 -58.56
N GLY A 46 23.60 -32.14 -57.73
CA GLY A 46 23.72 -32.52 -56.32
C GLY A 46 24.35 -33.90 -56.10
N LYS A 47 23.92 -34.90 -56.87
CA LYS A 47 24.52 -36.25 -56.83
C LYS A 47 25.95 -36.24 -57.33
N HIS A 48 26.25 -35.42 -58.35
CA HIS A 48 27.61 -35.26 -58.86
C HIS A 48 28.54 -34.61 -57.83
N ALA A 49 28.11 -33.51 -57.18
CA ALA A 49 28.86 -32.87 -56.11
C ALA A 49 29.08 -33.80 -54.91
N MET A 50 28.09 -34.62 -54.55
CA MET A 50 28.23 -35.67 -53.53
C MET A 50 29.29 -36.71 -53.92
N TRP A 51 29.27 -37.16 -55.18
CA TRP A 51 30.26 -38.10 -55.71
C TRP A 51 31.68 -37.52 -55.67
N LEU A 52 31.87 -36.27 -56.08
CA LEU A 52 33.16 -35.56 -56.01
C LEU A 52 33.70 -35.53 -54.56
N ARG A 53 32.87 -35.12 -53.59
CA ARG A 53 33.25 -35.10 -52.17
C ARG A 53 33.60 -36.49 -51.64
N LYS A 54 32.89 -37.54 -52.08
CA LYS A 54 33.21 -38.92 -51.72
C LYS A 54 34.59 -39.32 -52.25
N LYS A 55 34.89 -39.01 -53.52
CA LYS A 55 36.18 -39.33 -54.12
C LYS A 55 37.35 -38.56 -53.52
N TRP A 56 37.12 -37.31 -53.14
CA TRP A 56 38.11 -36.53 -52.43
C TRP A 56 38.46 -37.14 -51.06
N ARG A 57 37.45 -37.60 -50.29
CA ARG A 57 37.70 -38.30 -49.02
C ARG A 57 38.40 -39.66 -49.17
N GLU A 58 38.24 -40.33 -50.31
CA GLU A 58 38.88 -41.60 -50.63
C GLU A 58 40.32 -41.43 -51.18
N GLY A 59 40.93 -40.24 -51.05
CA GLY A 59 42.31 -39.95 -51.49
C GLY A 59 42.42 -39.15 -52.78
N GLY A 60 41.31 -38.93 -53.50
CA GLY A 60 41.27 -38.04 -54.66
C GLY A 60 41.77 -38.64 -56.00
N ASP A 61 42.30 -39.86 -56.00
CA ASP A 61 42.93 -40.50 -57.19
C ASP A 61 42.03 -40.68 -58.41
N ARG A 62 40.70 -40.63 -58.21
CA ARG A 62 39.69 -40.81 -59.28
C ARG A 62 39.06 -39.51 -59.75
N ILE A 63 39.56 -38.37 -59.29
CA ILE A 63 39.16 -37.05 -59.79
C ILE A 63 40.22 -36.64 -60.81
N ASP A 64 39.78 -36.29 -62.01
CA ASP A 64 40.69 -35.77 -63.05
C ASP A 64 41.47 -34.55 -62.50
N PRO A 65 42.80 -34.49 -62.65
CA PRO A 65 43.62 -33.41 -62.08
C PRO A 65 43.21 -32.01 -62.54
N THR A 66 42.76 -31.89 -63.79
CA THR A 66 42.29 -30.60 -64.33
C THR A 66 40.98 -30.19 -63.67
N GLN A 67 40.05 -31.13 -63.50
CA GLN A 67 38.78 -30.90 -62.80
C GLN A 67 39.01 -30.53 -61.33
N ARG A 68 39.94 -31.22 -60.65
CA ARG A 68 40.31 -30.91 -59.27
C ARG A 68 40.87 -29.51 -59.15
N LYS A 69 41.83 -29.13 -60.00
CA LYS A 69 42.38 -27.77 -60.01
C LYS A 69 41.31 -26.72 -60.23
N GLU A 70 40.41 -26.91 -61.20
CA GLU A 70 39.31 -25.98 -61.45
C GLU A 70 38.32 -25.91 -60.28
N LEU A 71 38.07 -27.01 -59.58
CA LEU A 71 37.25 -27.04 -58.37
C LEU A 71 37.91 -26.38 -57.17
N ASP A 72 39.25 -26.46 -57.05
CA ASP A 72 40.04 -25.81 -56.00
C ASP A 72 40.18 -24.29 -56.25
N GLU A 73 40.21 -23.87 -57.52
CA GLU A 73 40.12 -22.45 -57.92
C GLU A 73 38.72 -21.86 -57.66
N MET A 74 37.70 -22.71 -57.60
CA MET A 74 36.37 -22.35 -57.14
C MET A 74 36.26 -22.54 -55.62
N PRO A 75 35.38 -21.82 -54.92
CA PRO A 75 35.12 -22.08 -53.50
C PRO A 75 34.27 -23.36 -53.31
N PHE A 76 34.67 -24.49 -53.91
CA PHE A 76 33.94 -25.74 -53.81
C PHE A 76 34.04 -26.32 -52.40
N ALA A 77 32.88 -26.64 -51.81
CA ALA A 77 32.82 -27.18 -50.46
C ALA A 77 33.19 -28.68 -50.44
N TRP A 78 34.50 -29.00 -50.49
CA TRP A 78 35.04 -30.36 -50.35
C TRP A 78 34.65 -30.98 -49.02
N ASP A 79 34.88 -30.25 -47.92
CA ASP A 79 34.30 -30.49 -46.61
C ASP A 79 33.14 -29.50 -46.37
N PRO A 80 31.87 -29.95 -46.49
CA PRO A 80 30.73 -29.09 -46.27
C PRO A 80 30.59 -28.57 -44.83
N ILE A 81 31.18 -29.23 -43.84
CA ILE A 81 31.13 -28.80 -42.43
C ILE A 81 32.13 -27.67 -42.23
N GLN A 82 33.39 -27.89 -42.60
CA GLN A 82 34.44 -26.87 -42.53
C GLN A 82 34.06 -25.62 -43.35
N TYR A 83 33.63 -25.81 -44.60
CA TYR A 83 33.20 -24.70 -45.44
C TYR A 83 32.04 -23.91 -44.81
N LYS A 84 31.08 -24.59 -44.16
CA LYS A 84 29.97 -23.89 -43.49
C LYS A 84 30.45 -23.05 -42.31
N TRP A 85 31.42 -23.56 -41.56
CA TRP A 85 32.01 -22.85 -40.44
C TRP A 85 32.71 -21.58 -40.91
N ASP A 86 33.69 -21.73 -41.82
CA ASP A 86 34.53 -20.64 -42.31
C ASP A 86 33.74 -19.59 -43.10
N ARG A 87 32.76 -20.03 -43.89
CA ARG A 87 32.00 -19.13 -44.77
C ARG A 87 30.81 -18.48 -44.09
N PHE A 88 30.18 -19.13 -43.10
CA PHE A 88 28.93 -18.64 -42.54
C PHE A 88 28.89 -18.49 -41.02
N VAL A 89 29.50 -19.40 -40.25
CA VAL A 89 29.32 -19.41 -38.79
C VAL A 89 30.28 -18.42 -38.15
N LEU A 90 31.59 -18.61 -38.36
CA LEU A 90 32.62 -17.80 -37.71
C LEU A 90 32.56 -16.33 -38.15
N PRO A 91 32.43 -15.99 -39.46
CA PRO A 91 32.26 -14.59 -39.87
C PRO A 91 31.00 -13.94 -39.30
N ALA A 92 29.90 -14.70 -39.18
CA ALA A 92 28.67 -14.18 -38.62
C ALA A 92 28.77 -13.93 -37.11
N LEU A 93 29.49 -14.77 -36.37
CA LEU A 93 29.79 -14.56 -34.96
C LEU A 93 30.66 -13.32 -34.73
N ARG A 94 31.74 -13.16 -35.51
CA ARG A 94 32.59 -11.95 -35.48
C ARG A 94 31.77 -10.69 -35.72
N ARG A 95 30.98 -10.69 -36.79
CA ARG A 95 30.17 -9.52 -37.15
C ARG A 95 29.10 -9.23 -36.11
N PHE A 96 28.47 -10.27 -35.55
CA PHE A 96 27.52 -10.08 -34.46
C PHE A 96 28.18 -9.45 -33.23
N TYR A 97 29.38 -9.91 -32.86
CA TYR A 97 30.16 -9.35 -31.77
C TYR A 97 30.53 -7.88 -32.02
N GLU A 98 31.01 -7.53 -33.21
CA GLU A 98 31.33 -6.13 -33.56
C GLU A 98 30.12 -5.19 -33.41
N LEU A 99 28.91 -5.67 -33.73
CA LEU A 99 27.68 -4.87 -33.67
C LEU A 99 27.09 -4.78 -32.25
N ASN A 100 27.27 -5.81 -31.42
CA ASN A 100 26.55 -5.94 -30.14
C ASN A 100 27.47 -5.97 -28.91
N GLY A 101 28.79 -6.11 -29.08
CA GLY A 101 29.77 -6.30 -28.00
C GLY A 101 29.72 -7.67 -27.31
N HIS A 102 28.87 -8.59 -27.76
CA HIS A 102 28.71 -9.94 -27.21
C HIS A 102 28.24 -10.94 -28.28
N THR A 103 28.30 -12.24 -28.00
CA THR A 103 27.82 -13.32 -28.91
C THR A 103 26.62 -14.10 -28.36
N ASP A 104 25.84 -13.47 -27.49
CA ASP A 104 24.56 -13.98 -26.95
C ASP A 104 23.42 -13.83 -27.98
N VAL A 105 23.54 -14.56 -29.10
CA VAL A 105 22.58 -14.51 -30.20
C VAL A 105 21.24 -15.13 -29.78
N ALA A 106 20.15 -14.38 -29.91
CA ALA A 106 18.79 -14.87 -29.66
C ALA A 106 18.44 -16.06 -30.57
N ARG A 107 17.72 -17.07 -30.05
CA ARG A 107 17.41 -18.32 -30.78
C ARG A 107 16.82 -18.09 -32.17
N GLU A 108 15.85 -17.18 -32.26
CA GLU A 108 15.14 -16.87 -33.50
C GLU A 108 15.87 -15.86 -34.41
N PHE A 109 17.07 -15.42 -34.03
CA PHE A 109 17.78 -14.42 -34.80
C PHE A 109 18.17 -14.95 -36.19
N VAL A 110 17.71 -14.22 -37.21
CA VAL A 110 18.03 -14.43 -38.61
C VAL A 110 18.66 -13.17 -39.14
N ILE A 111 19.79 -13.32 -39.82
CA ILE A 111 20.51 -12.18 -40.42
C ILE A 111 19.59 -11.53 -41.47
N PRO A 112 19.31 -10.22 -41.37
CA PRO A 112 18.41 -9.53 -42.30
C PRO A 112 18.90 -9.65 -43.75
N LYS A 113 17.97 -9.78 -44.71
CA LYS A 113 18.28 -10.00 -46.13
C LYS A 113 18.68 -8.74 -46.91
N THR A 114 18.63 -7.57 -46.29
CA THR A 114 18.88 -6.28 -46.94
C THR A 114 19.68 -5.34 -46.05
N SER A 115 20.34 -5.86 -45.01
CA SER A 115 21.14 -5.03 -44.11
C SER A 115 22.52 -4.79 -44.71
N ALA A 116 22.88 -3.51 -44.87
CA ALA A 116 24.22 -3.08 -45.25
C ALA A 116 25.28 -3.41 -44.18
N GLU A 117 24.85 -3.68 -42.94
CA GLU A 117 25.74 -4.02 -41.84
C GLU A 117 26.25 -5.46 -41.92
N TRP A 118 25.66 -6.30 -42.77
CA TRP A 118 26.01 -7.71 -42.91
C TRP A 118 26.50 -8.02 -44.33
N PRO A 119 27.59 -8.79 -44.49
CA PRO A 119 27.99 -9.31 -45.79
C PRO A 119 26.85 -10.07 -46.49
N GLU A 120 26.66 -9.83 -47.79
CA GLU A 120 25.55 -10.38 -48.59
C GLU A 120 25.43 -11.91 -48.47
N HIS A 121 26.55 -12.62 -48.44
CA HIS A 121 26.55 -14.09 -48.33
C HIS A 121 26.05 -14.62 -46.98
N LEU A 122 25.97 -13.78 -45.94
CA LEU A 122 25.43 -14.16 -44.63
C LEU A 122 23.92 -13.88 -44.50
N TRP A 123 23.33 -13.18 -45.45
CA TRP A 123 21.92 -12.82 -45.43
C TRP A 123 20.99 -14.04 -45.35
N GLY A 124 19.98 -13.94 -44.49
CA GLY A 124 18.99 -15.00 -44.26
C GLY A 124 19.52 -16.20 -43.47
N GLN A 125 20.77 -16.20 -43.02
CA GLN A 125 21.28 -17.28 -42.16
C GLN A 125 20.63 -17.20 -40.77
N ARG A 126 20.14 -18.35 -40.29
CA ARG A 126 19.57 -18.50 -38.95
C ARG A 126 20.68 -18.65 -37.90
N LEU A 127 21.43 -17.58 -37.66
CA LEU A 127 22.59 -17.59 -36.76
C LEU A 127 22.20 -18.04 -35.34
N GLY A 128 21.04 -17.60 -34.83
CA GLY A 128 20.55 -17.99 -33.50
C GLY A 128 20.41 -19.52 -33.31
N PHE A 129 19.82 -20.19 -34.29
CA PHE A 129 19.70 -21.65 -34.30
C PHE A 129 21.06 -22.36 -34.37
N LYS A 130 21.99 -21.85 -35.20
CA LYS A 130 23.33 -22.44 -35.32
C LYS A 130 24.09 -22.34 -34.00
N VAL A 131 24.08 -21.17 -33.38
CA VAL A 131 24.72 -20.91 -32.08
C VAL A 131 24.12 -21.79 -30.99
N MET A 132 22.80 -21.91 -30.94
CA MET A 132 22.12 -22.81 -30.00
C MET A 132 22.54 -24.27 -30.20
N ASN A 133 22.64 -24.74 -31.45
CA ASN A 133 23.04 -26.12 -31.74
C ASN A 133 24.50 -26.40 -31.40
N ILE A 134 25.41 -25.44 -31.63
CA ILE A 134 26.81 -25.55 -31.20
C ILE A 134 26.86 -25.80 -29.69
N ARG A 135 26.14 -24.99 -28.89
CA ARG A 135 26.10 -25.11 -27.43
C ARG A 135 25.40 -26.38 -26.92
N LYS A 136 24.28 -26.79 -27.53
CA LYS A 136 23.44 -27.90 -27.03
C LYS A 136 23.81 -29.27 -27.57
N ARG A 137 24.30 -29.35 -28.80
CA ARG A 137 24.53 -30.60 -29.53
C ARG A 137 26.00 -30.85 -29.88
N GLY A 138 26.87 -29.86 -29.66
CA GLY A 138 28.27 -29.95 -30.09
C GLY A 138 28.42 -29.90 -31.61
N ASP A 139 27.49 -29.27 -32.33
CA ASP A 139 27.63 -29.04 -33.77
C ASP A 139 28.96 -28.29 -34.01
N PHE A 140 29.71 -28.69 -35.04
CA PHE A 140 31.03 -28.12 -35.37
C PHE A 140 32.14 -28.32 -34.32
N ALA A 141 32.04 -29.33 -33.44
CA ALA A 141 33.02 -29.56 -32.36
C ALA A 141 34.51 -29.49 -32.80
N LYS A 142 34.86 -30.07 -33.95
CA LYS A 142 36.24 -30.03 -34.47
C LYS A 142 36.68 -28.61 -34.84
N GLN A 143 35.78 -27.81 -35.42
CA GLN A 143 36.05 -26.44 -35.80
C GLN A 143 36.10 -25.51 -34.59
N VAL A 144 35.20 -25.73 -33.63
CA VAL A 144 35.20 -25.02 -32.35
C VAL A 144 36.54 -25.21 -31.63
N GLU A 145 37.05 -26.44 -31.59
CA GLU A 145 38.36 -26.71 -31.00
C GLU A 145 39.50 -26.07 -31.80
N ALA A 146 39.46 -26.17 -33.14
CA ALA A 146 40.49 -25.61 -34.00
C ALA A 146 40.57 -24.07 -33.94
N ASP A 147 39.43 -23.39 -33.78
CA ASP A 147 39.32 -21.93 -33.72
C ASP A 147 39.03 -21.40 -32.31
N LYS A 148 39.40 -22.17 -31.27
CA LYS A 148 39.20 -21.82 -29.85
C LYS A 148 39.61 -20.38 -29.53
N ASP A 149 40.83 -19.99 -29.92
CA ASP A 149 41.40 -18.67 -29.59
C ASP A 149 40.57 -17.52 -30.19
N GLU A 150 40.02 -17.74 -31.39
CA GLU A 150 39.14 -16.77 -32.04
C GLU A 150 37.78 -16.70 -31.34
N LEU A 151 37.24 -17.84 -30.92
CA LEU A 151 35.98 -17.89 -30.15
C LEU A 151 36.12 -17.23 -28.78
N GLU A 152 37.27 -17.37 -28.12
CA GLU A 152 37.61 -16.65 -26.89
C GLU A 152 37.66 -15.13 -27.14
N ARG A 153 38.27 -14.69 -28.24
CA ARG A 153 38.35 -13.26 -28.62
C ARG A 153 36.97 -12.61 -28.83
N VAL A 154 35.99 -13.35 -29.38
CA VAL A 154 34.61 -12.85 -29.54
C VAL A 154 33.70 -13.19 -28.36
N HIS A 155 34.27 -13.63 -27.23
CA HIS A 155 33.56 -14.03 -26.02
C HIS A 155 32.46 -15.06 -26.26
N PHE A 156 32.69 -15.99 -27.21
CA PHE A 156 31.73 -17.04 -27.53
C PHE A 156 31.83 -18.21 -26.56
N CYS A 157 30.83 -18.30 -25.68
CA CYS A 157 30.64 -19.44 -24.81
C CYS A 157 30.17 -20.65 -25.62
N HIS A 158 31.08 -21.62 -25.76
CA HIS A 158 30.90 -22.89 -26.48
C HIS A 158 31.01 -24.12 -25.56
N ASP A 159 31.60 -23.95 -24.37
CA ASP A 159 31.84 -24.96 -23.34
C ASP A 159 30.60 -25.25 -22.48
N SER A 160 29.62 -24.35 -22.50
CA SER A 160 28.45 -24.43 -21.63
C SER A 160 27.22 -23.74 -22.24
N THR A 161 26.06 -23.87 -21.57
CA THR A 161 24.88 -23.09 -21.94
C THR A 161 25.00 -21.66 -21.38
N LEU A 162 24.34 -20.69 -22.01
CA LEU A 162 24.28 -19.31 -21.47
C LEU A 162 23.76 -19.26 -20.03
N TYR A 163 22.89 -20.21 -19.66
CA TYR A 163 22.40 -20.35 -18.30
C TYR A 163 23.52 -20.72 -17.33
N GLU A 164 24.31 -21.75 -17.63
CA GLU A 164 25.46 -22.20 -16.81
C GLU A 164 26.50 -21.09 -16.66
N ARG A 165 26.85 -20.42 -17.77
CA ARG A 165 27.78 -19.30 -17.76
C ARG A 165 27.29 -18.18 -16.84
N ASN A 166 26.04 -17.73 -17.03
CA ASN A 166 25.47 -16.65 -16.21
C ASN A 166 25.35 -17.06 -14.73
N TRP A 167 25.07 -18.32 -14.45
CA TRP A 167 25.05 -18.84 -13.09
C TRP A 167 26.43 -18.72 -12.43
N ARG A 168 27.46 -19.23 -13.10
CA ARG A 168 28.86 -19.22 -12.63
C ARG A 168 29.44 -17.81 -12.50
N GLU A 169 29.17 -16.94 -13.46
CA GLU A 169 29.83 -15.63 -13.56
C GLU A 169 29.05 -14.49 -12.91
N LYS A 170 27.73 -14.65 -12.72
CA LYS A 170 26.87 -13.60 -12.16
C LYS A 170 26.23 -14.03 -10.85
N VAL A 171 25.47 -15.13 -10.86
CA VAL A 171 24.62 -15.52 -9.72
C VAL A 171 25.46 -15.93 -8.52
N ILE A 172 26.41 -16.85 -8.68
CA ILE A 172 27.24 -17.35 -7.59
C ILE A 172 28.12 -16.24 -6.98
N PRO A 173 28.86 -15.44 -7.77
CA PRO A 173 29.61 -14.30 -7.23
C PRO A 173 28.72 -13.29 -6.50
N ALA A 174 27.53 -12.98 -7.03
CA ALA A 174 26.61 -12.07 -6.37
C ALA A 174 26.06 -12.65 -5.05
N LEU A 175 25.77 -13.94 -4.97
CA LEU A 175 25.38 -14.61 -3.72
C LEU A 175 26.52 -14.61 -2.68
N ARG A 176 27.78 -14.77 -3.11
CA ARG A 176 28.94 -14.68 -2.21
C ARG A 176 29.07 -13.28 -1.60
N VAL A 177 28.96 -12.23 -2.43
CA VAL A 177 28.98 -10.85 -1.94
C VAL A 177 27.78 -10.58 -1.04
N PHE A 178 26.59 -11.04 -1.41
CA PHE A 178 25.39 -10.91 -0.57
C PHE A 178 25.61 -11.55 0.81
N ARG A 179 26.18 -12.76 0.86
CA ARG A 179 26.50 -13.41 2.14
C ARG A 179 27.53 -12.64 2.96
N GLN A 180 28.54 -12.04 2.31
CA GLN A 180 29.55 -11.24 3.00
C GLN A 180 28.94 -9.97 3.62
N GLU A 181 28.07 -9.29 2.88
CA GLU A 181 27.41 -8.05 3.32
C GLU A 181 26.34 -8.30 4.40
N PHE A 182 25.52 -9.33 4.23
CA PHE A 182 24.33 -9.56 5.08
C PHE A 182 24.47 -10.75 6.05
N GLY A 183 25.56 -11.51 5.97
CA GLY A 183 25.83 -12.68 6.81
C GLY A 183 25.02 -13.95 6.44
N HIS A 184 24.12 -13.87 5.46
CA HIS A 184 23.24 -14.97 5.06
C HIS A 184 22.91 -14.94 3.56
N CYS A 185 22.40 -16.05 3.01
CA CYS A 185 21.95 -16.13 1.61
C CYS A 185 20.42 -16.03 1.45
N ASN A 186 19.69 -15.51 2.45
CA ASN A 186 18.25 -15.25 2.33
C ASN A 186 17.92 -13.98 1.51
N VAL A 187 18.04 -14.07 0.19
CA VAL A 187 17.78 -12.92 -0.69
C VAL A 187 16.27 -12.69 -0.86
N SER A 188 15.85 -11.44 -0.69
CA SER A 188 14.46 -11.00 -0.95
C SER A 188 14.17 -10.95 -2.44
N SER A 189 12.94 -11.29 -2.87
CA SER A 189 12.56 -11.35 -4.28
C SER A 189 12.72 -10.04 -5.06
N GLY A 190 12.66 -8.90 -4.36
CA GLY A 190 12.85 -7.58 -4.97
C GLY A 190 14.31 -7.10 -5.02
N PHE A 191 15.27 -7.92 -4.59
CA PHE A 191 16.67 -7.49 -4.52
C PHE A 191 17.32 -7.45 -5.91
N THR A 192 17.77 -6.26 -6.31
CA THR A 192 18.56 -6.02 -7.51
C THR A 192 20.00 -5.73 -7.09
N VAL A 193 20.95 -6.38 -7.77
CA VAL A 193 22.38 -6.20 -7.52
C VAL A 193 22.78 -4.75 -7.80
N PRO A 194 23.35 -4.03 -6.83
CA PRO A 194 23.80 -2.66 -7.02
C PRO A 194 24.97 -2.54 -8.02
N SER A 195 24.99 -1.45 -8.80
CA SER A 195 26.02 -1.18 -9.82
C SER A 195 27.29 -0.53 -9.24
N HIS A 196 27.85 -1.09 -8.17
CA HIS A 196 29.09 -0.63 -7.55
C HIS A 196 29.80 -1.77 -6.80
N LEU A 197 31.10 -1.59 -6.53
CA LEU A 197 31.87 -2.53 -5.72
C LEU A 197 31.30 -2.61 -4.29
N PRO A 198 31.28 -3.79 -3.63
CA PRO A 198 31.99 -5.03 -4.00
C PRO A 198 31.21 -5.96 -4.95
N TRP A 199 30.06 -5.54 -5.47
CA TRP A 199 29.25 -6.40 -6.34
C TRP A 199 29.94 -6.64 -7.69
N PRO A 200 29.86 -7.87 -8.24
CA PRO A 200 30.54 -8.21 -9.47
C PRO A 200 29.89 -7.49 -10.66
N GLU A 201 30.71 -6.84 -11.49
CA GLU A 201 30.23 -6.00 -12.60
C GLU A 201 29.29 -6.75 -13.56
N ALA A 202 29.60 -8.01 -13.83
CA ALA A 202 28.78 -8.87 -14.68
C ALA A 202 27.34 -9.08 -14.15
N ALA A 203 27.13 -8.90 -12.84
CA ALA A 203 25.85 -9.06 -12.17
C ALA A 203 25.15 -7.74 -11.86
N TRP A 204 25.73 -6.58 -12.15
CA TRP A 204 25.09 -5.28 -11.91
C TRP A 204 23.71 -5.21 -12.56
N GLU A 205 22.75 -4.64 -11.83
CA GLU A 205 21.33 -4.51 -12.22
C GLU A 205 20.58 -5.84 -12.40
N MET A 206 21.24 -6.98 -12.17
CA MET A 206 20.59 -8.28 -12.19
C MET A 206 19.62 -8.38 -11.01
N ASN A 207 18.38 -8.79 -11.29
CA ASN A 207 17.42 -9.13 -10.25
C ASN A 207 17.76 -10.50 -9.64
N LEU A 208 18.74 -10.50 -8.73
CA LEU A 208 19.18 -11.68 -8.01
C LEU A 208 18.05 -12.27 -7.17
N GLY A 209 17.19 -11.42 -6.58
CA GLY A 209 16.04 -11.84 -5.79
C GLY A 209 15.08 -12.75 -6.54
N TYR A 210 14.74 -12.38 -7.77
CA TYR A 210 13.89 -13.17 -8.65
C TYR A 210 14.53 -14.53 -9.00
N ILE A 211 15.83 -14.54 -9.33
CA ILE A 211 16.58 -15.77 -9.64
C ILE A 211 16.58 -16.72 -8.43
N VAL A 212 16.82 -16.20 -7.23
CA VAL A 212 16.78 -16.96 -5.98
C VAL A 212 15.39 -17.53 -5.73
N GLN A 213 14.33 -16.72 -5.92
CA GLN A 213 12.94 -17.18 -5.77
C GLN A 213 12.60 -18.32 -6.76
N MET A 214 12.99 -18.17 -8.02
CA MET A 214 12.78 -19.21 -9.04
C MET A 214 13.58 -20.49 -8.75
N THR A 215 14.75 -20.36 -8.13
CA THR A 215 15.59 -21.48 -7.66
C THR A 215 14.90 -22.25 -6.53
N ARG A 216 14.34 -21.54 -5.54
CA ARG A 216 13.56 -22.15 -4.44
C ARG A 216 12.32 -22.88 -4.96
N GLY A 217 11.65 -22.32 -5.98
CA GLY A 217 10.47 -22.90 -6.61
C GLY A 217 10.76 -24.08 -7.55
N GLY A 218 12.02 -24.53 -7.67
CA GLY A 218 12.40 -25.67 -8.52
C GLY A 218 12.21 -25.45 -10.02
N SER A 219 11.90 -24.22 -10.45
CA SER A 219 11.68 -23.86 -11.86
C SER A 219 12.98 -23.69 -12.64
N ILE A 220 14.03 -23.33 -11.92
CA ILE A 220 15.41 -23.39 -12.38
C ILE A 220 15.94 -24.78 -11.99
N SER A 221 16.81 -25.40 -12.79
CA SER A 221 17.48 -26.68 -12.50
C SER A 221 18.35 -26.62 -11.23
N GLY A 222 17.77 -26.29 -10.08
CA GLY A 222 18.43 -26.10 -8.79
C GLY A 222 19.13 -27.37 -8.32
N ASN A 223 18.74 -28.53 -8.85
CA ASN A 223 19.43 -29.80 -8.60
C ASN A 223 20.86 -29.82 -9.17
N GLN A 224 21.13 -29.09 -10.27
CA GLN A 224 22.44 -29.10 -10.91
C GLN A 224 23.49 -28.31 -10.11
N HIS A 225 23.08 -27.24 -9.42
CA HIS A 225 23.95 -26.40 -8.58
C HIS A 225 23.68 -26.57 -7.08
N LYS A 226 22.89 -27.58 -6.69
CA LYS A 226 22.43 -27.76 -5.30
C LYS A 226 23.59 -27.81 -4.31
N ARG A 227 24.64 -28.56 -4.64
CA ARG A 227 25.83 -28.70 -3.78
C ARG A 227 26.56 -27.36 -3.57
N GLU A 228 26.78 -26.61 -4.64
CA GLU A 228 27.42 -25.29 -4.57
C GLU A 228 26.59 -24.30 -3.75
N LEU A 229 25.26 -24.34 -3.90
CA LEU A 229 24.34 -23.56 -3.09
C LEU A 229 24.36 -23.97 -1.62
N GLU A 230 24.40 -25.27 -1.31
CA GLU A 230 24.53 -25.79 0.05
C GLU A 230 25.84 -25.35 0.72
N GLU A 231 26.97 -25.43 0.01
CA GLU A 231 28.28 -24.95 0.48
C GLU A 231 28.28 -23.43 0.76
N LEU A 232 27.50 -22.66 -0.01
CA LEU A 232 27.31 -21.22 0.21
C LEU A 232 26.35 -20.90 1.36
N GLY A 233 25.69 -21.89 1.96
CA GLY A 233 24.66 -21.67 2.97
C GLY A 233 23.38 -21.07 2.39
N PHE A 234 23.00 -21.49 1.19
CA PHE A 234 21.79 -21.03 0.52
C PHE A 234 20.54 -21.37 1.34
N VAL A 235 19.66 -20.37 1.48
CA VAL A 235 18.42 -20.51 2.24
C VAL A 235 17.30 -20.95 1.31
N TRP A 236 16.91 -22.22 1.44
CA TRP A 236 15.86 -22.83 0.61
C TRP A 236 14.45 -22.40 1.04
N ASP A 237 14.19 -22.33 2.34
CA ASP A 237 12.93 -21.82 2.88
C ASP A 237 13.12 -20.40 3.41
N PHE A 238 12.59 -19.44 2.65
CA PHE A 238 12.64 -18.02 3.01
C PHE A 238 11.91 -17.76 4.33
N TYR A 239 10.71 -18.30 4.51
CA TYR A 239 9.85 -17.98 5.65
C TYR A 239 10.37 -18.62 6.92
N GLU A 240 10.87 -19.85 6.83
CA GLU A 240 11.45 -20.54 7.97
C GLU A 240 12.72 -19.84 8.48
N PHE A 241 13.60 -19.42 7.57
CA PHE A 241 14.79 -18.66 7.95
C PHE A 241 14.44 -17.30 8.56
N GLU A 242 13.55 -16.51 7.91
CA GLU A 242 13.12 -15.22 8.47
C GLU A 242 12.54 -15.41 9.87
N TRP A 243 11.73 -16.45 10.07
CA TRP A 243 11.11 -16.72 11.35
C TRP A 243 12.13 -17.10 12.44
N SER A 244 12.90 -18.16 12.19
CA SER A 244 13.75 -18.80 13.19
C SER A 244 15.03 -18.01 13.47
N GLU A 245 15.62 -17.40 12.44
CA GLU A 245 16.91 -16.70 12.58
C GLU A 245 16.76 -15.20 12.84
N ARG A 246 15.63 -14.58 12.43
CA ARG A 246 15.47 -13.12 12.52
C ARG A 246 14.33 -12.68 13.41
N ILE A 247 13.11 -13.16 13.16
CA ILE A 247 11.88 -12.67 13.80
C ILE A 247 11.80 -13.15 15.26
N MET A 248 11.95 -14.45 15.52
CA MET A 248 11.87 -14.99 16.87
C MET A 248 12.96 -14.43 17.79
N PRO A 249 14.25 -14.42 17.41
CA PRO A 249 15.29 -13.82 18.24
C PRO A 249 15.08 -12.31 18.46
N ALA A 250 14.53 -11.60 17.47
CA ALA A 250 14.20 -10.19 17.62
C ALA A 250 13.03 -9.98 18.60
N LEU A 251 12.01 -10.84 18.59
CA LEU A 251 10.92 -10.78 19.57
C LEU A 251 11.42 -11.07 21.00
N GLU A 252 12.30 -12.06 21.16
CA GLU A 252 12.92 -12.37 22.45
C GLU A 252 13.78 -11.21 22.98
N THR A 253 14.59 -10.62 22.09
CA THR A 253 15.40 -9.44 22.42
C THR A 253 14.53 -8.25 22.79
N PHE A 254 13.46 -7.99 22.04
CA PHE A 254 12.51 -6.92 22.32
C PHE A 254 11.83 -7.13 23.68
N HIS A 255 11.36 -8.35 23.97
CA HIS A 255 10.77 -8.70 25.26
C HIS A 255 11.77 -8.49 26.41
N ARG A 256 13.02 -8.91 26.24
CA ARG A 256 14.08 -8.73 27.24
C ARG A 256 14.34 -7.25 27.56
N LEU A 257 14.28 -6.37 26.56
CA LEU A 257 14.56 -4.93 26.72
C LEU A 257 13.35 -4.16 27.26
N GLU A 258 12.15 -4.44 26.77
CA GLU A 258 10.93 -3.66 27.04
C GLU A 258 10.00 -4.34 28.06
N GLY A 259 10.28 -5.58 28.46
CA GLY A 259 9.44 -6.40 29.33
C GLY A 259 8.14 -6.90 28.68
N HIS A 260 7.93 -6.67 27.38
CA HIS A 260 6.72 -7.05 26.65
C HIS A 260 6.96 -7.22 25.14
N CYS A 261 6.07 -7.92 24.43
CA CYS A 261 6.10 -8.06 22.96
C CYS A 261 5.21 -7.05 22.20
N ARG A 262 4.97 -5.85 22.76
CA ARG A 262 4.15 -4.79 22.12
C ARG A 262 4.97 -3.96 21.13
N VAL A 263 5.43 -4.59 20.05
CA VAL A 263 6.27 -3.94 19.05
C VAL A 263 5.49 -2.84 18.31
N PRO A 264 5.91 -1.55 18.36
CA PRO A 264 5.28 -0.47 17.59
C PRO A 264 5.35 -0.74 16.09
N LYS A 265 4.31 -0.37 15.32
CA LYS A 265 4.26 -0.62 13.87
C LYS A 265 5.49 -0.08 13.10
N SER A 266 5.99 1.09 13.51
CA SER A 266 7.16 1.73 12.90
C SER A 266 8.51 1.20 13.41
N PHE A 267 8.52 0.26 14.36
CA PHE A 267 9.76 -0.23 14.95
C PHE A 267 10.58 -1.03 13.92
N VAL A 268 11.85 -0.66 13.84
CA VAL A 268 12.88 -1.30 13.03
C VAL A 268 14.00 -1.68 13.97
N VAL A 269 14.48 -2.93 13.87
CA VAL A 269 15.57 -3.44 14.71
C VAL A 269 16.83 -2.59 14.48
N PRO A 270 17.35 -1.92 15.51
CA PRO A 270 18.56 -1.11 15.42
C PRO A 270 19.81 -1.95 15.13
N SER A 271 20.84 -1.29 14.60
CA SER A 271 22.16 -1.88 14.35
C SER A 271 23.10 -1.69 15.54
N ASP A 272 22.69 -2.17 16.72
CA ASP A 272 23.50 -2.12 17.94
C ASP A 272 23.72 -3.51 18.55
N ASP A 273 24.65 -3.60 19.49
CA ASP A 273 25.13 -4.86 20.08
C ASP A 273 24.07 -5.62 20.89
N ASN A 274 22.93 -5.01 21.23
CA ASN A 274 21.83 -5.71 21.89
C ASN A 274 21.08 -6.64 20.94
N TRP A 275 21.23 -6.43 19.62
CA TRP A 275 20.49 -7.14 18.57
C TRP A 275 21.43 -8.01 17.75
N LEU A 276 20.94 -9.20 17.37
CA LEU A 276 21.68 -10.05 16.42
C LEU A 276 21.83 -9.32 15.08
N LYS A 277 23.05 -9.37 14.51
CA LYS A 277 23.35 -8.73 13.22
C LYS A 277 22.39 -9.14 12.10
N VAL A 278 21.99 -10.40 12.09
CA VAL A 278 21.03 -10.96 11.12
C VAL A 278 19.65 -10.27 11.22
N SER A 279 19.28 -9.76 12.40
CA SER A 279 18.01 -9.06 12.62
C SER A 279 18.08 -7.56 12.36
N TRP A 280 19.28 -6.97 12.17
CA TRP A 280 19.42 -5.53 11.93
C TRP A 280 18.60 -5.06 10.71
N GLY A 281 17.94 -3.91 10.85
CA GLY A 281 17.08 -3.35 9.81
C GLY A 281 15.76 -4.11 9.58
N LEU A 282 15.50 -5.19 10.32
CA LEU A 282 14.21 -5.89 10.28
C LEU A 282 13.11 -4.94 10.73
N LYS A 283 12.12 -4.71 9.87
CA LYS A 283 10.92 -3.92 10.19
C LYS A 283 9.96 -4.75 11.07
N LEU A 284 10.42 -5.14 12.25
CA LEU A 284 9.74 -6.07 13.16
C LEU A 284 8.31 -5.59 13.49
N GLY A 285 8.09 -4.29 13.61
CA GLY A 285 6.76 -3.72 13.80
C GLY A 285 5.76 -4.04 12.67
N ASN A 286 6.22 -3.97 11.43
CA ASN A 286 5.40 -4.33 10.27
C ASN A 286 5.16 -5.85 10.20
N VAL A 287 6.16 -6.65 10.57
CA VAL A 287 6.04 -8.11 10.64
C VAL A 287 4.98 -8.51 11.66
N VAL A 288 5.07 -8.00 12.90
CA VAL A 288 4.10 -8.25 13.97
C VAL A 288 2.70 -7.78 13.56
N SER A 289 2.59 -6.61 12.92
CA SER A 289 1.31 -6.14 12.38
C SER A 289 0.76 -7.08 11.30
N GLY A 290 1.61 -7.64 10.43
CA GLY A 290 1.22 -8.61 9.40
C GLY A 290 0.78 -9.96 9.98
N ILE A 291 1.48 -10.44 11.01
CA ILE A 291 1.09 -11.62 11.79
C ILE A 291 -0.33 -11.46 12.32
N ARG A 292 -0.60 -10.34 13.01
CA ARG A 292 -1.91 -10.08 13.65
C ARG A 292 -3.06 -9.86 12.66
N SER A 293 -2.81 -9.17 11.55
CA SER A 293 -3.87 -8.73 10.63
C SER A 293 -4.09 -9.63 9.41
N LYS A 294 -3.04 -10.33 8.95
CA LYS A 294 -3.06 -11.09 7.69
C LYS A 294 -2.74 -12.57 7.88
N GLY A 295 -2.48 -13.02 9.10
CA GLY A 295 -2.04 -14.40 9.36
C GLY A 295 -0.71 -14.74 8.69
N SER A 296 0.18 -13.76 8.51
CA SER A 296 1.54 -14.02 7.98
C SER A 296 2.28 -14.97 8.90
N TYR A 297 3.12 -15.86 8.35
CA TYR A 297 3.85 -16.89 9.10
C TYR A 297 2.96 -17.88 9.88
N SER A 298 1.74 -18.15 9.41
CA SER A 298 0.78 -19.03 10.10
C SER A 298 1.33 -20.42 10.46
N THR A 299 2.13 -21.02 9.59
CA THR A 299 2.79 -22.31 9.83
C THR A 299 3.75 -22.24 11.01
N GLN A 300 4.66 -21.26 11.00
CA GLN A 300 5.65 -21.08 12.06
C GLN A 300 5.01 -20.66 13.40
N ILE A 301 4.00 -19.78 13.34
CA ILE A 301 3.19 -19.40 14.50
C ILE A 301 2.54 -20.61 15.15
N SER A 302 1.95 -21.50 14.35
CA SER A 302 1.29 -22.69 14.88
C SER A 302 2.28 -23.62 15.58
N ARG A 303 3.51 -23.73 15.05
CA ARG A 303 4.59 -24.51 15.65
C ARG A 303 5.09 -23.89 16.96
N ASP A 304 5.33 -22.58 16.98
CA ASP A 304 5.99 -21.89 18.09
C ASP A 304 5.00 -21.17 19.03
N LYS A 305 3.73 -21.59 19.00
CA LYS A 305 2.63 -20.97 19.75
C LYS A 305 2.94 -20.85 21.24
N THR A 306 3.40 -21.94 21.87
CA THR A 306 3.73 -21.97 23.30
C THR A 306 4.87 -21.00 23.64
N ARG A 307 5.91 -20.92 22.82
CA ARG A 307 7.03 -19.99 23.02
C ARG A 307 6.57 -18.53 22.91
N LEU A 308 5.64 -18.24 22.00
CA LEU A 308 5.04 -16.92 21.89
C LEU A 308 4.13 -16.58 23.09
N GLU A 309 3.42 -17.55 23.64
CA GLU A 309 2.63 -17.39 24.87
C GLU A 309 3.54 -17.08 26.08
N GLU A 310 4.65 -17.80 26.23
CA GLU A 310 5.67 -17.56 27.28
C GLU A 310 6.29 -16.16 27.19
N LEU A 311 6.50 -15.65 25.97
CA LEU A 311 6.99 -14.29 25.73
C LEU A 311 5.91 -13.20 25.94
N GLY A 312 4.69 -13.58 26.29
CA GLY A 312 3.56 -12.66 26.43
C GLY A 312 3.18 -12.00 25.10
N PHE A 313 3.31 -12.72 23.99
CA PHE A 313 2.95 -12.20 22.67
C PHE A 313 1.45 -11.94 22.58
N VAL A 314 1.09 -10.66 22.50
CA VAL A 314 -0.30 -10.24 22.38
C VAL A 314 -0.77 -10.49 20.94
N TRP A 315 -1.68 -11.46 20.77
CA TRP A 315 -2.28 -11.83 19.48
C TRP A 315 -3.27 -10.79 18.98
N ASP A 316 -4.15 -10.33 19.87
CA ASP A 316 -5.05 -9.22 19.59
C ASP A 316 -4.76 -8.09 20.57
N PHE A 317 -4.14 -7.03 20.04
CA PHE A 317 -3.84 -5.83 20.80
C PHE A 317 -5.10 -5.20 21.39
N TYR A 318 -6.22 -5.23 20.65
CA TYR A 318 -7.49 -4.68 21.12
C TYR A 318 -8.07 -5.54 22.23
N GLU A 319 -7.93 -6.86 22.16
CA GLU A 319 -8.36 -7.78 23.20
C GLU A 319 -7.59 -7.59 24.50
N PHE A 320 -6.27 -7.50 24.42
CA PHE A 320 -5.42 -7.23 25.59
C PHE A 320 -5.73 -5.86 26.20
N GLU A 321 -5.73 -4.80 25.37
CA GLU A 321 -6.05 -3.44 25.86
C GLU A 321 -7.42 -3.42 26.53
N TRP A 322 -8.41 -4.13 25.97
CA TRP A 322 -9.73 -4.22 26.54
C TRP A 322 -9.76 -4.97 27.87
N SER A 323 -9.33 -6.23 27.89
CA SER A 323 -9.48 -7.14 29.01
C SER A 323 -8.54 -6.81 30.17
N GLU A 324 -7.32 -6.35 29.88
CA GLU A 324 -6.28 -6.14 30.90
C GLU A 324 -6.18 -4.68 31.35
N ARG A 325 -6.60 -3.71 30.53
CA ARG A 325 -6.44 -2.28 30.86
C ARG A 325 -7.75 -1.53 30.98
N ILE A 326 -8.60 -1.57 29.94
CA ILE A 326 -9.80 -0.74 29.83
C ILE A 326 -10.89 -1.25 30.77
N MET A 327 -11.22 -2.54 30.73
CA MET A 327 -12.26 -3.11 31.59
C MET A 327 -11.94 -2.97 33.09
N PRO A 328 -10.74 -3.35 33.57
CA PRO A 328 -10.39 -3.15 34.97
C PRO A 328 -10.37 -1.68 35.40
N ALA A 329 -9.99 -0.78 34.49
CA ALA A 329 -10.04 0.65 34.74
C ALA A 329 -11.50 1.17 34.81
N LEU A 330 -12.41 0.68 33.97
CA LEU A 330 -13.84 1.01 34.06
C LEU A 330 -14.47 0.50 35.36
N GLU A 331 -14.13 -0.72 35.79
CA GLU A 331 -14.60 -1.30 37.04
C GLU A 331 -14.08 -0.53 38.26
N THR A 332 -12.80 -0.16 38.24
CA THR A 332 -12.19 0.66 39.29
C THR A 332 -12.82 2.05 39.33
N PHE A 333 -13.03 2.67 38.17
CA PHE A 333 -13.71 3.97 38.08
C PHE A 333 -15.13 3.89 38.63
N HIS A 334 -15.90 2.86 38.26
CA HIS A 334 -17.25 2.62 38.78
C HIS A 334 -17.23 2.43 40.31
N ARG A 335 -16.27 1.65 40.83
CA ARG A 335 -16.13 1.42 42.27
C ARG A 335 -15.86 2.72 43.05
N LEU A 336 -15.07 3.63 42.48
CA LEU A 336 -14.71 4.90 43.13
C LEU A 336 -15.80 5.97 43.00
N GLU A 337 -16.41 6.09 41.83
CA GLU A 337 -17.34 7.19 41.49
C GLU A 337 -18.82 6.77 41.50
N GLY A 338 -19.10 5.48 41.68
CA GLY A 338 -20.45 4.91 41.61
C GLY A 338 -21.06 4.88 40.21
N HIS A 339 -20.31 5.28 39.16
CA HIS A 339 -20.79 5.34 37.78
C HIS A 339 -19.66 5.28 36.75
N CYS A 340 -19.97 4.96 35.49
CA CYS A 340 -19.02 4.94 34.37
C CYS A 340 -18.97 6.24 33.54
N ARG A 341 -19.25 7.41 34.15
CA ARG A 341 -19.23 8.72 33.47
C ARG A 341 -17.83 9.32 33.43
N VAL A 342 -16.89 8.63 32.78
CA VAL A 342 -15.48 9.03 32.72
C VAL A 342 -15.33 10.39 31.99
N PRO A 343 -14.77 11.44 32.63
CA PRO A 343 -14.50 12.72 31.98
C PRO A 343 -13.54 12.58 30.79
N ASN A 344 -13.73 13.35 29.71
CA ASN A 344 -12.87 13.27 28.52
C ASN A 344 -11.37 13.45 28.80
N SER A 345 -11.03 14.28 29.79
CA SER A 345 -9.65 14.55 30.21
C SER A 345 -9.11 13.57 31.24
N PHE A 346 -9.91 12.60 31.69
CA PHE A 346 -9.51 11.67 32.74
C PHE A 346 -8.41 10.72 32.24
N VAL A 347 -7.34 10.66 33.02
CA VAL A 347 -6.20 9.78 32.86
C VAL A 347 -6.10 8.97 34.14
N VAL A 348 -5.93 7.65 34.02
CA VAL A 348 -5.80 6.75 35.16
C VAL A 348 -4.58 7.15 36.00
N PRO A 349 -4.78 7.54 37.28
CA PRO A 349 -3.69 7.89 38.18
C PRO A 349 -2.78 6.70 38.50
N SER A 350 -1.52 7.00 38.81
CA SER A 350 -0.51 6.03 39.26
C SER A 350 -0.56 5.82 40.78
N ASP A 351 -1.72 5.42 41.29
CA ASP A 351 -1.91 5.12 42.72
C ASP A 351 -2.43 3.70 42.95
N ASP A 352 -2.41 3.26 44.22
CA ASP A 352 -2.71 1.89 44.63
C ASP A 352 -4.16 1.46 44.39
N ASN A 353 -5.09 2.39 44.10
CA ASN A 353 -6.45 2.04 43.73
C ASN A 353 -6.56 1.47 42.32
N TRP A 354 -5.55 1.69 41.47
CA TRP A 354 -5.53 1.34 40.06
C TRP A 354 -4.51 0.25 39.75
N LEU A 355 -4.87 -0.68 38.86
CA LEU A 355 -3.91 -1.66 38.37
C LEU A 355 -2.76 -0.96 37.64
N LYS A 356 -1.52 -1.34 37.94
CA LYS A 356 -0.31 -0.77 37.32
C LYS A 356 -0.36 -0.79 35.79
N VAL A 357 -0.95 -1.84 35.22
CA VAL A 357 -1.11 -1.99 33.77
C VAL A 357 -2.05 -0.93 33.15
N SER A 358 -2.94 -0.35 33.96
CA SER A 358 -3.89 0.69 33.55
C SER A 358 -3.36 2.10 33.80
N TRP A 359 -2.24 2.29 34.52
CA TRP A 359 -1.66 3.62 34.76
C TRP A 359 -1.39 4.37 33.44
N ASP A 360 -1.57 5.70 33.48
CA ASP A 360 -1.46 6.62 32.33
C ASP A 360 -2.43 6.35 31.17
N LEU A 361 -3.35 5.40 31.32
CA LEU A 361 -4.40 5.17 30.34
C LEU A 361 -5.30 6.40 30.29
N LYS A 362 -5.39 7.03 29.11
CA LYS A 362 -6.32 8.14 28.84
C LYS A 362 -7.76 7.62 28.71
N LEU A 363 -8.27 7.03 29.79
CA LEU A 363 -9.55 6.32 29.83
C LEU A 363 -10.71 7.20 29.35
N GLY A 364 -10.68 8.51 29.63
CA GLY A 364 -11.65 9.47 29.09
C GLY A 364 -11.70 9.52 27.56
N ASN A 365 -10.54 9.51 26.91
CA ASN A 365 -10.44 9.47 25.45
C ASN A 365 -10.89 8.13 24.87
N VAL A 366 -10.60 7.03 25.57
CA VAL A 366 -11.03 5.68 25.19
C VAL A 366 -12.55 5.57 25.22
N VAL A 367 -13.18 5.95 26.34
CA VAL A 367 -14.65 5.95 26.50
C VAL A 367 -15.32 6.84 25.46
N ARG A 368 -14.75 8.02 25.18
CA ARG A 368 -15.24 8.87 24.08
C ARG A 368 -15.14 8.16 22.72
N GLY A 369 -14.05 7.46 22.45
CA GLY A 369 -13.84 6.69 21.21
C GLY A 369 -14.83 5.53 21.07
N ILE A 370 -15.13 4.83 22.17
CA ILE A 370 -16.16 3.80 22.25
C ILE A 370 -17.52 4.39 21.83
N ARG A 371 -17.93 5.51 22.45
CA ARG A 371 -19.24 6.14 22.21
C ARG A 371 -19.40 6.76 20.82
N SER A 372 -18.35 7.42 20.30
CA SER A 372 -18.46 8.25 19.08
C SER A 372 -17.95 7.58 17.81
N LYS A 373 -17.05 6.59 17.93
CA LYS A 373 -16.37 5.98 16.78
C LYS A 373 -16.55 4.47 16.70
N GLY A 374 -17.28 3.85 17.63
CA GLY A 374 -17.42 2.40 17.70
C GLY A 374 -16.09 1.68 17.95
N SER A 375 -15.13 2.32 18.65
CA SER A 375 -13.87 1.68 19.01
C SER A 375 -14.12 0.47 19.91
N TYR A 376 -13.37 -0.63 19.74
CA TYR A 376 -13.53 -1.88 20.49
C TYR A 376 -14.90 -2.57 20.30
N SER A 377 -15.55 -2.41 19.13
CA SER A 377 -16.89 -2.95 18.85
C SER A 377 -17.04 -4.46 19.10
N THR A 378 -16.00 -5.25 18.78
CA THR A 378 -15.98 -6.70 19.01
C THR A 378 -16.02 -7.02 20.50
N GLN A 379 -15.14 -6.41 21.28
CA GLN A 379 -15.05 -6.62 22.72
C GLN A 379 -16.29 -6.10 23.47
N ILE A 380 -16.80 -4.93 23.05
CA ILE A 380 -18.06 -4.37 23.54
C ILE A 380 -19.23 -5.33 23.32
N SER A 381 -19.30 -5.97 22.16
CA SER A 381 -20.40 -6.89 21.86
C SER A 381 -20.36 -8.12 22.76
N ARG A 382 -19.15 -8.60 23.10
CA ARG A 382 -18.94 -9.70 24.04
C ARG A 382 -19.28 -9.32 25.49
N ASP A 383 -18.77 -8.18 25.95
CA ASP A 383 -18.87 -7.74 27.36
C ASP A 383 -20.04 -6.80 27.60
N LYS A 384 -21.03 -6.78 26.69
CA LYS A 384 -22.18 -5.89 26.73
C LYS A 384 -22.93 -5.98 28.05
N THR A 385 -23.22 -7.20 28.52
CA THR A 385 -23.90 -7.43 29.80
C THR A 385 -23.10 -6.89 30.98
N ARG A 386 -21.79 -7.11 31.01
CA ARG A 386 -20.90 -6.60 32.08
C ARG A 386 -20.84 -5.08 32.09
N LEU A 387 -20.86 -4.46 30.91
CA LEU A 387 -20.94 -2.99 30.78
C LEU A 387 -22.29 -2.45 31.23
N GLU A 388 -23.39 -3.16 30.96
CA GLU A 388 -24.72 -2.80 31.45
C GLU A 388 -24.80 -2.89 32.98
N GLU A 389 -24.24 -3.94 33.59
CA GLU A 389 -24.13 -4.11 35.05
C GLU A 389 -23.32 -2.98 35.71
N LEU A 390 -22.25 -2.51 35.05
CA LEU A 390 -21.45 -1.36 35.51
C LEU A 390 -22.15 0.01 35.29
N GLY A 391 -23.36 0.03 34.74
CA GLY A 391 -24.07 1.26 34.40
C GLY A 391 -23.36 2.08 33.33
N PHE A 392 -22.72 1.43 32.36
CA PHE A 392 -22.03 2.11 31.26
C PHE A 392 -23.02 2.86 30.38
N VAL A 393 -22.93 4.19 30.41
CA VAL A 393 -23.78 5.05 29.60
C VAL A 393 -23.29 5.05 28.15
N TRP A 394 -24.06 4.43 27.26
CA TRP A 394 -23.79 4.32 25.82
C TRP A 394 -24.00 5.64 25.09
N ASP A 395 -25.15 6.28 25.33
CA ASP A 395 -25.45 7.62 24.84
C ASP A 395 -25.49 8.59 26.02
N PHE A 396 -24.38 9.31 26.18
CA PHE A 396 -24.24 10.33 27.21
C PHE A 396 -25.30 11.43 27.06
N TYR A 397 -25.64 11.82 25.83
CA TYR A 397 -26.60 12.89 25.58
C TYR A 397 -28.02 12.44 25.91
N GLU A 398 -28.35 11.18 25.60
CA GLU A 398 -29.64 10.59 25.93
C GLU A 398 -29.85 10.47 27.45
N PHE A 399 -28.86 9.95 28.16
CA PHE A 399 -28.92 9.86 29.62
C PHE A 399 -29.00 11.25 30.25
N GLU A 400 -28.14 12.17 29.84
CA GLU A 400 -28.14 13.52 30.41
C GLU A 400 -29.46 14.24 30.13
N TRP A 401 -30.06 14.02 28.97
CA TRP A 401 -31.36 14.56 28.61
C TRP A 401 -32.49 13.98 29.48
N SER A 402 -32.66 12.66 29.45
CA SER A 402 -33.81 11.97 30.03
C SER A 402 -33.76 11.93 31.57
N GLU A 403 -32.56 11.79 32.15
CA GLU A 403 -32.41 11.60 33.59
C GLU A 403 -32.06 12.90 34.34
N ARG A 404 -31.47 13.90 33.68
CA ARG A 404 -31.02 15.13 34.35
C ARG A 404 -31.75 16.37 33.85
N ILE A 405 -31.72 16.63 32.55
CA ILE A 405 -32.18 17.89 31.95
C ILE A 405 -33.70 17.95 31.95
N MET A 406 -34.40 16.94 31.44
CA MET A 406 -35.86 16.91 31.40
C MET A 406 -36.48 16.98 32.79
N PRO A 407 -36.08 16.16 33.79
CA PRO A 407 -36.62 16.26 35.14
C PRO A 407 -36.31 17.61 35.80
N ALA A 408 -35.16 18.20 35.51
CA ALA A 408 -34.82 19.54 35.99
C ALA A 408 -35.69 20.62 35.34
N LEU A 409 -36.01 20.52 34.04
CA LEU A 409 -36.94 21.45 33.36
C LEU A 409 -38.37 21.34 33.92
N GLU A 410 -38.83 20.11 34.18
CA GLU A 410 -40.14 19.85 34.80
C GLU A 410 -40.23 20.39 36.22
N THR A 411 -39.19 20.15 37.01
CA THR A 411 -39.09 20.68 38.38
C THR A 411 -39.04 22.21 38.37
N PHE A 412 -38.26 22.80 37.46
CA PHE A 412 -38.20 24.25 37.30
C PHE A 412 -39.58 24.81 36.91
N HIS A 413 -40.27 24.19 35.96
CA HIS A 413 -41.62 24.58 35.56
C HIS A 413 -42.61 24.47 36.73
N ARG A 414 -42.55 23.40 37.51
CA ARG A 414 -43.41 23.20 38.68
C ARG A 414 -43.21 24.29 39.74
N LEU A 415 -41.97 24.75 39.95
CA LEU A 415 -41.64 25.75 40.97
C LEU A 415 -41.92 27.18 40.48
N GLU A 416 -41.60 27.50 39.24
CA GLU A 416 -41.63 28.87 38.70
C GLU A 416 -42.83 29.14 37.76
N GLY A 417 -43.62 28.11 37.45
CA GLY A 417 -44.74 28.17 36.50
C GLY A 417 -44.32 28.34 35.03
N HIS A 418 -43.01 28.32 34.73
CA HIS A 418 -42.46 28.52 33.39
C HIS A 418 -41.07 27.91 33.21
N CYS A 419 -40.63 27.68 31.97
CA CYS A 419 -39.26 27.21 31.66
C CYS A 419 -38.27 28.34 31.27
N ARG A 420 -38.43 29.55 31.83
CA ARG A 420 -37.49 30.68 31.58
C ARG A 420 -36.27 30.62 32.48
N VAL A 421 -35.47 29.55 32.32
CA VAL A 421 -34.29 29.30 33.15
C VAL A 421 -33.24 30.41 32.97
N PRO A 422 -32.82 31.12 34.04
CA PRO A 422 -31.75 32.11 33.97
C PRO A 422 -30.41 31.50 33.55
N ASN A 423 -29.58 32.23 32.79
CA ASN A 423 -28.28 31.71 32.32
C ASN A 423 -27.35 31.24 33.46
N SER A 424 -27.41 31.90 34.62
CA SER A 424 -26.62 31.58 35.80
C SER A 424 -27.25 30.51 36.70
N PHE A 425 -28.44 30.02 36.35
CA PHE A 425 -29.15 29.06 37.18
C PHE A 425 -28.42 27.71 37.20
N VAL A 426 -28.14 27.26 38.42
CA VAL A 426 -27.58 25.95 38.75
C VAL A 426 -28.60 25.26 39.64
N VAL A 427 -28.91 24.00 39.35
CA VAL A 427 -29.86 23.21 40.11
C VAL A 427 -29.37 23.10 41.57
N PRO A 428 -30.14 23.60 42.55
CA PRO A 428 -29.79 23.50 43.96
C PRO A 428 -29.79 22.05 44.46
N SER A 429 -28.97 21.81 45.48
CA SER A 429 -28.90 20.52 46.19
C SER A 429 -29.92 20.46 47.33
N ASP A 430 -31.20 20.64 47.00
CA ASP A 430 -32.31 20.55 47.95
C ASP A 430 -33.35 19.50 47.53
N ASP A 431 -34.25 19.16 48.44
CA ASP A 431 -35.22 18.07 48.29
C ASP A 431 -36.27 18.30 47.19
N ASN A 432 -36.40 19.52 46.67
CA ASN A 432 -37.29 19.78 45.53
C ASN A 432 -36.72 19.23 44.21
N TRP A 433 -35.41 18.98 44.16
CA TRP A 433 -34.67 18.57 42.96
C TRP A 433 -34.18 17.12 43.08
N LEU A 434 -34.25 16.38 41.97
CA LEU A 434 -33.66 15.05 41.92
C LEU A 434 -32.15 15.14 42.13
N LYS A 435 -31.60 14.28 42.99
CA LYS A 435 -30.16 14.22 43.29
C LYS A 435 -29.29 14.11 42.04
N VAL A 436 -29.76 13.40 41.03
CA VAL A 436 -29.07 13.24 39.74
C VAL A 436 -28.94 14.57 38.98
N SER A 437 -29.83 15.53 39.22
CA SER A 437 -29.85 16.85 38.60
C SER A 437 -29.10 17.90 39.41
N TRP A 438 -28.68 17.64 40.65
CA TRP A 438 -27.90 18.58 41.47
C TRP A 438 -26.63 19.06 40.75
N ASP A 439 -26.28 20.33 40.99
CA ASP A 439 -25.15 21.04 40.35
C ASP A 439 -25.22 21.15 38.82
N LEU A 440 -26.32 20.71 38.18
CA LEU A 440 -26.54 20.90 36.76
C LEU A 440 -26.67 22.40 36.49
N LYS A 441 -25.77 22.94 35.66
CA LYS A 441 -25.82 24.32 35.15
C LYS A 441 -26.93 24.45 34.11
N LEU A 442 -28.17 24.21 34.52
CA LEU A 442 -29.35 24.12 33.65
C LEU A 442 -29.53 25.39 32.81
N GLY A 443 -29.19 26.57 33.35
CA GLY A 443 -29.17 27.82 32.58
C GLY A 443 -28.25 27.79 31.37
N ASN A 444 -27.04 27.24 31.52
CA ASN A 444 -26.09 27.09 30.42
C ASN A 444 -26.56 26.05 29.40
N VAL A 445 -27.20 24.97 29.86
CA VAL A 445 -27.76 23.93 29.01
C VAL A 445 -28.89 24.50 28.15
N VAL A 446 -29.87 25.18 28.75
CA VAL A 446 -30.97 25.83 28.05
C VAL A 446 -30.47 26.87 27.05
N ARG A 447 -29.44 27.66 27.42
CA ARG A 447 -28.79 28.57 26.47
C ARG A 447 -28.15 27.83 25.30
N GLY A 448 -27.48 26.70 25.55
CA GLY A 448 -26.88 25.85 24.51
C GLY A 448 -27.92 25.27 23.55
N ILE A 449 -29.04 24.80 24.09
CA ILE A 449 -30.22 24.35 23.32
C ILE A 449 -30.68 25.46 22.36
N ARG A 450 -30.91 26.67 22.89
CA ARG A 450 -31.43 27.81 22.11
C ARG A 450 -30.45 28.35 21.06
N SER A 451 -29.17 28.43 21.39
CA SER A 451 -28.17 29.14 20.56
C SER A 451 -27.33 28.24 19.66
N LYS A 452 -27.13 26.97 20.05
CA LYS A 452 -26.21 26.04 19.37
C LYS A 452 -26.89 24.77 18.87
N GLY A 453 -28.19 24.60 19.10
CA GLY A 453 -28.91 23.37 18.77
C GLY A 453 -28.39 22.15 19.54
N SER A 454 -27.89 22.35 20.77
CA SER A 454 -27.48 21.22 21.62
C SER A 454 -28.67 20.31 21.92
N TYR A 455 -28.45 18.99 21.95
CA TYR A 455 -29.50 17.96 22.16
C TYR A 455 -30.60 17.96 21.08
N SER A 456 -30.28 18.35 19.83
CA SER A 456 -31.25 18.45 18.73
C SER A 456 -32.07 17.16 18.50
N THR A 457 -31.45 15.99 18.68
CA THR A 457 -32.11 14.69 18.53
C THR A 457 -33.17 14.48 19.62
N GLN A 458 -32.79 14.68 20.88
CA GLN A 458 -33.68 14.54 22.03
C GLN A 458 -34.80 15.59 22.02
N ILE A 459 -34.46 16.83 21.67
CA ILE A 459 -35.41 17.92 21.47
C ILE A 459 -36.47 17.55 20.42
N SER A 460 -36.06 16.97 19.30
CA SER A 460 -36.99 16.60 18.24
C SER A 460 -37.96 15.51 18.71
N ARG A 461 -37.49 14.58 19.54
CA ARG A 461 -38.31 13.53 20.15
C ARG A 461 -39.29 14.09 21.19
N ASP A 462 -38.80 14.91 22.10
CA ASP A 462 -39.57 15.41 23.26
C ASP A 462 -40.18 16.79 23.02
N LYS A 463 -40.31 17.19 21.75
CA LYS A 463 -40.79 18.51 21.35
C LYS A 463 -42.16 18.83 21.95
N THR A 464 -43.10 17.89 21.87
CA THR A 464 -44.44 18.03 22.44
C THR A 464 -44.40 18.24 23.95
N ARG A 465 -43.57 17.46 24.66
CA ARG A 465 -43.41 17.59 26.12
C ARG A 465 -42.81 18.93 26.51
N LEU A 466 -41.87 19.45 25.72
CA LEU A 466 -41.31 20.79 25.92
C LEU A 466 -42.33 21.90 25.63
N GLU A 467 -43.19 21.72 24.62
CA GLU A 467 -44.30 22.64 24.33
C GLU A 467 -45.32 22.68 25.47
N GLU A 468 -45.68 21.53 26.04
CA GLU A 468 -46.57 21.42 27.21
C GLU A 468 -45.98 22.12 28.45
N LEU A 469 -44.66 22.05 28.65
CA LEU A 469 -43.95 22.76 29.72
C LEU A 469 -43.81 24.27 29.45
N GLY A 470 -44.28 24.77 28.31
CA GLY A 470 -44.14 26.17 27.92
C GLY A 470 -42.68 26.56 27.67
N PHE A 471 -41.88 25.65 27.12
CA PHE A 471 -40.48 25.91 26.81
C PHE A 471 -40.34 26.96 25.71
N VAL A 472 -39.78 28.10 26.07
CA VAL A 472 -39.55 29.21 25.14
C VAL A 472 -38.30 28.92 24.29
N TRP A 473 -38.52 28.64 23.01
CA TRP A 473 -37.49 28.37 22.00
C TRP A 473 -36.68 29.61 21.64
N ASP A 474 -37.37 30.71 21.33
CA ASP A 474 -36.75 32.01 21.09
C ASP A 474 -37.16 32.98 22.20
N PHE A 475 -36.24 33.19 23.13
CA PHE A 475 -36.44 34.10 24.25
C PHE A 475 -36.65 35.55 23.77
N ASN A 476 -35.99 35.97 22.69
CA ASN A 476 -36.12 37.33 22.17
C ASN A 476 -37.45 37.52 21.46
N GLU A 477 -37.93 36.54 20.69
CA GLU A 477 -39.24 36.60 20.04
C GLU A 477 -40.37 36.64 21.07
N TYR A 478 -40.27 35.83 22.12
CA TYR A 478 -41.23 35.81 23.22
C TYR A 478 -41.22 37.13 24.00
N GLU A 479 -40.05 37.58 24.47
CA GLU A 479 -39.94 38.87 25.17
C GLU A 479 -40.46 40.02 24.29
N TRP A 480 -40.18 39.98 23.00
CA TRP A 480 -40.67 40.99 22.07
C TRP A 480 -42.19 41.02 21.96
N SER A 481 -42.81 39.86 21.69
CA SER A 481 -44.23 39.77 21.37
C SER A 481 -45.12 39.91 22.60
N GLU A 482 -44.70 39.35 23.74
CA GLU A 482 -45.54 39.27 24.95
C GLU A 482 -45.26 40.39 25.95
N ARG A 483 -44.09 41.04 25.85
CA ARG A 483 -43.68 42.08 26.83
C ARG A 483 -43.34 43.40 26.19
N VAL A 484 -42.35 43.44 25.29
CA VAL A 484 -41.83 44.71 24.75
C VAL A 484 -42.88 45.42 23.89
N MET A 485 -43.53 44.71 22.95
CA MET A 485 -44.56 45.30 22.10
C MET A 485 -45.81 45.72 22.88
N PRO A 486 -46.43 44.89 23.73
CA PRO A 486 -47.57 45.31 24.56
C PRO A 486 -47.24 46.46 25.51
N ALA A 487 -46.00 46.51 26.02
CA ALA A 487 -45.56 47.62 26.86
C ALA A 487 -45.40 48.93 26.06
N LEU A 488 -44.89 48.87 24.83
CA LEU A 488 -44.83 50.03 23.94
C LEU A 488 -46.22 50.53 23.53
N GLU A 489 -47.15 49.62 23.27
CA GLU A 489 -48.55 49.96 22.94
C GLU A 489 -49.28 50.59 24.14
N SER A 490 -49.10 50.01 25.33
CA SER A 490 -49.66 50.56 26.56
C SER A 490 -49.06 51.93 26.88
N PHE A 491 -47.75 52.10 26.68
CA PHE A 491 -47.09 53.40 26.84
C PHE A 491 -47.61 54.44 25.83
N HIS A 492 -47.74 54.07 24.56
CA HIS A 492 -48.27 54.94 23.51
C HIS A 492 -49.71 55.36 23.80
N ARG A 493 -50.56 54.42 24.26
CA ARG A 493 -51.94 54.69 24.66
C ARG A 493 -52.04 55.71 25.77
N LEU A 494 -51.10 55.71 26.72
CA LEU A 494 -51.12 56.60 27.88
C LEU A 494 -50.50 57.97 27.60
N GLU A 495 -49.37 58.00 26.89
CA GLU A 495 -48.54 59.20 26.70
C GLU A 495 -48.66 59.81 25.30
N GLY A 496 -49.36 59.16 24.37
CA GLY A 496 -49.50 59.56 22.97
C GLY A 496 -48.22 59.42 22.13
N HIS A 497 -47.12 58.90 22.69
CA HIS A 497 -45.86 58.72 22.01
C HIS A 497 -45.02 57.56 22.57
N CYS A 498 -44.08 57.03 21.79
CA CYS A 498 -43.15 55.98 22.23
C CYS A 498 -41.77 56.51 22.74
N ARG A 499 -41.70 57.74 23.27
CA ARG A 499 -40.47 58.32 23.84
C ARG A 499 -40.22 57.89 25.28
N VAL A 500 -40.10 56.58 25.50
CA VAL A 500 -39.90 55.99 26.83
C VAL A 500 -38.57 56.47 27.45
N PRO A 501 -38.58 57.11 28.64
CA PRO A 501 -37.36 57.48 29.36
C PRO A 501 -36.53 56.26 29.75
N LYS A 502 -35.20 56.35 29.74
CA LYS A 502 -34.32 55.19 30.04
C LYS A 502 -34.57 54.56 31.43
N SER A 503 -34.87 55.39 32.43
CA SER A 503 -35.17 54.95 33.80
C SER A 503 -36.60 54.42 33.98
N PHE A 504 -37.46 54.49 32.96
CA PHE A 504 -38.86 54.12 33.10
C PHE A 504 -39.03 52.61 33.31
N VAL A 505 -39.77 52.29 34.36
CA VAL A 505 -40.17 50.95 34.75
C VAL A 505 -41.69 50.93 34.78
N VAL A 506 -42.30 49.92 34.17
CA VAL A 506 -43.75 49.78 34.12
C VAL A 506 -44.30 49.74 35.56
N PRO A 507 -45.17 50.70 35.94
CA PRO A 507 -45.79 50.73 37.26
C PRO A 507 -46.77 49.57 37.47
N SER A 508 -47.01 49.20 38.72
CA SER A 508 -48.00 48.20 39.12
C SER A 508 -49.38 48.84 39.33
N ASP A 509 -49.95 49.43 38.29
CA ASP A 509 -51.28 50.06 38.33
C ASP A 509 -52.20 49.53 37.22
N GLU A 510 -53.50 49.87 37.33
CA GLU A 510 -54.58 49.36 36.48
C GLU A 510 -54.42 49.71 35.00
N ASN A 511 -53.60 50.71 34.65
CA ASN A 511 -53.37 51.12 33.27
C ASN A 511 -52.43 50.17 32.52
N TRP A 512 -51.76 49.27 33.25
CA TRP A 512 -50.77 48.34 32.73
C TRP A 512 -51.20 46.89 32.98
N PRO A 513 -51.13 46.01 31.96
CA PRO A 513 -51.30 44.59 32.17
C PRO A 513 -50.34 44.06 33.25
N ILE A 514 -50.86 43.21 34.13
CA ILE A 514 -50.12 42.64 35.28
C ILE A 514 -48.81 41.99 34.83
N ALA A 515 -48.81 41.32 33.67
CA ALA A 515 -47.63 40.67 33.09
C ALA A 515 -46.47 41.64 32.75
N LEU A 516 -46.75 42.94 32.66
CA LEU A 516 -45.77 43.98 32.32
C LEU A 516 -45.22 44.69 33.55
N TRP A 517 -45.83 44.55 34.73
CA TRP A 517 -45.43 45.24 35.95
C TRP A 517 -43.96 44.98 36.30
N GLY A 518 -43.23 46.05 36.64
CA GLY A 518 -41.79 45.98 36.95
C GLY A 518 -40.87 45.82 35.74
N LEU A 519 -41.40 45.75 34.50
CA LEU A 519 -40.58 45.71 33.30
C LEU A 519 -39.83 47.03 33.13
N LYS A 520 -38.49 46.97 33.07
CA LYS A 520 -37.62 48.12 32.82
C LYS A 520 -37.61 48.50 31.32
N ILE A 521 -38.79 48.74 30.76
CA ILE A 521 -39.01 48.99 29.32
C ILE A 521 -38.20 50.19 28.81
N GLY A 522 -37.90 51.18 29.66
CA GLY A 522 -36.99 52.27 29.34
C GLY A 522 -35.57 51.84 28.96
N ASN A 523 -35.01 50.87 29.69
CA ASN A 523 -33.70 50.31 29.37
C ASN A 523 -33.73 49.51 28.07
N VAL A 524 -34.81 48.76 27.84
CA VAL A 524 -35.01 47.96 26.62
C VAL A 524 -35.09 48.87 25.39
N VAL A 525 -35.92 49.92 25.44
CA VAL A 525 -36.06 50.91 24.36
C VAL A 525 -34.76 51.67 24.12
N SER A 526 -34.02 52.02 25.18
CA SER A 526 -32.68 52.60 25.05
C SER A 526 -31.72 51.63 24.36
N GLY A 527 -31.77 50.33 24.68
CA GLY A 527 -30.97 49.29 24.04
C GLY A 527 -31.31 49.10 22.55
N ILE A 528 -32.59 49.11 22.21
CA ILE A 528 -33.08 49.09 20.82
C ILE A 528 -32.49 50.27 20.03
N ARG A 529 -32.57 51.49 20.58
CA ARG A 529 -32.09 52.72 19.91
C ARG A 529 -30.57 52.83 19.80
N SER A 530 -29.82 52.30 20.77
CA SER A 530 -28.36 52.53 20.88
C SER A 530 -27.50 51.34 20.47
N LYS A 531 -27.99 50.11 20.65
CA LYS A 531 -27.22 48.88 20.46
C LYS A 531 -27.81 47.97 19.38
N GLY A 532 -28.94 48.35 18.77
CA GLY A 532 -29.62 47.52 17.77
C GLY A 532 -30.17 46.20 18.34
N CYS A 533 -30.52 46.16 19.64
CA CYS A 533 -31.19 45.00 20.24
C CYS A 533 -32.52 44.72 19.52
N TYR A 534 -32.90 43.44 19.40
CA TYR A 534 -34.13 42.99 18.71
C TYR A 534 -34.20 43.36 17.21
N SER A 535 -33.06 43.46 16.52
CA SER A 535 -32.99 43.87 15.10
C SER A 535 -33.91 43.06 14.18
N THR A 536 -34.02 41.74 14.40
CA THR A 536 -34.88 40.85 13.62
C THR A 536 -36.35 41.16 13.86
N GLN A 537 -36.75 41.28 15.13
CA GLN A 537 -38.12 41.56 15.54
C GLN A 537 -38.58 42.96 15.12
N ILE A 538 -37.69 43.94 15.22
CA ILE A 538 -37.90 45.32 14.74
C ILE A 538 -38.13 45.34 13.25
N SER A 539 -37.32 44.61 12.48
CA SER A 539 -37.47 44.55 11.01
C SER A 539 -38.83 43.96 10.63
N ARG A 540 -39.28 42.93 11.35
CA ARG A 540 -40.60 42.30 11.14
C ARG A 540 -41.78 43.18 11.57
N ASN A 541 -41.65 43.91 12.68
CA ASN A 541 -42.72 44.77 13.24
C ASN A 541 -42.53 46.25 12.90
N ARG A 542 -41.75 46.57 11.86
CA ARG A 542 -41.34 47.94 11.55
C ARG A 542 -42.54 48.86 11.32
N THR A 543 -43.49 48.43 10.49
CA THR A 543 -44.72 49.19 10.20
C THR A 543 -45.52 49.46 11.47
N ARG A 544 -45.73 48.44 12.32
CA ARG A 544 -46.46 48.59 13.59
C ARG A 544 -45.76 49.55 14.56
N LEU A 545 -44.43 49.54 14.60
CA LEU A 545 -43.65 50.49 15.40
C LEU A 545 -43.72 51.92 14.84
N GLU A 546 -43.72 52.09 13.51
CA GLU A 546 -43.88 53.38 12.85
C GLU A 546 -45.28 53.97 13.11
N GLU A 547 -46.34 53.15 13.10
CA GLU A 547 -47.71 53.54 13.47
C GLU A 547 -47.83 54.01 14.92
N LEU A 548 -47.10 53.38 15.85
CA LEU A 548 -47.00 53.80 17.25
C LEU A 548 -46.11 55.05 17.46
N GLY A 549 -45.61 55.66 16.38
CA GLY A 549 -44.73 56.82 16.44
C GLY A 549 -43.37 56.51 17.07
N PHE A 550 -42.90 55.26 16.99
CA PHE A 550 -41.60 54.87 17.52
C PHE A 550 -40.47 55.48 16.69
N GLN A 551 -39.77 56.46 17.28
CA GLN A 551 -38.64 57.10 16.62
C GLN A 551 -37.41 56.21 16.69
N PHE A 552 -37.08 55.59 15.56
CA PHE A 552 -35.76 54.99 15.33
C PHE A 552 -34.72 56.10 15.24
N ARG A 553 -33.53 55.87 15.80
CA ARG A 553 -32.42 56.81 15.64
C ARG A 553 -32.13 56.92 14.13
N LYS A 554 -32.21 58.12 13.55
CA LYS A 554 -31.71 58.34 12.18
C LYS A 554 -30.22 57.97 12.16
N PRO A 555 -29.74 57.31 11.09
CA PRO A 555 -28.35 56.88 10.96
C PRO A 555 -27.37 58.03 11.20
#